data_AF-A0A078H4K9-F1
#
_entry.id   AF-A0A078H4K9-F1
#
_cell.length_a   1.000
_cell.length_b   1.000
_cell.length_c   1.000
_cell.angle_alpha   90.00
_cell.angle_beta   90.00
_cell.angle_gamma   90.00
#
_symmetry.space_group_name_H-M   'P 1'
#
loop_
_entity.id
_entity.type
_entity.pdbx_description
1 polymer ?
#
loop_
_entity_poly.entity_id
_entity_poly.type
_entity_poly.pdbx_seq_one_letter_code
_entity_poly.pdbx_strand_id
1 'polypeptide(L)' 'MMSDYKVDTVNDDLHMLYVIFHGPTDSLYEGGVWKIKVELPEAYPYKSPSVGFVNKIYHPNVDES' A
#
# COMPACT_ATOMS: atom_id res chain seq x y z
N MET A 1 4.30 20.70 2.50
CA MET A 1 3.46 19.78 1.71
C MET A 1 3.64 18.40 2.34
N MET A 2 2.94 18.15 3.45
CA MET A 2 2.91 16.81 4.05
C MET A 2 1.71 16.12 3.42
N SER A 3 1.97 15.06 2.67
CA SER A 3 0.93 14.20 2.11
C SER A 3 0.06 13.65 3.24
N ASP A 4 -1.23 13.47 2.99
CA ASP A 4 -2.20 12.87 3.94
C ASP A 4 -1.89 11.40 4.29
N TYR A 5 -0.80 10.85 3.74
CA TYR A 5 -0.37 9.47 3.91
C TYR A 5 0.88 9.39 4.77
N LYS A 6 0.82 8.52 5.78
CA LYS A 6 1.99 8.10 6.54
C LYS A 6 2.75 7.05 5.74
N VAL A 7 4.02 7.33 5.44
CA VAL A 7 4.92 6.47 4.67
C VAL A 7 6.19 6.20 5.48
N ASP A 8 6.56 4.93 5.62
CA ASP A 8 7.77 4.47 6.30
C ASP A 8 8.59 3.59 5.33
N THR A 9 9.92 3.72 5.32
CA THR A 9 10.81 2.80 4.59
C THR A 9 10.95 1.48 5.33
N VAL A 10 11.20 0.39 4.61
CA VAL A 10 11.47 -0.92 5.22
C VAL A 10 12.98 -1.11 5.28
N ASN A 11 13.54 -1.22 6.49
CA ASN A 11 14.98 -1.41 6.71
C ASN A 11 15.85 -0.35 6.00
N ASP A 12 15.39 0.90 5.92
CA ASP A 12 16.04 2.00 5.20
C ASP A 12 16.22 1.79 3.69
N ASP A 13 15.57 0.79 3.10
CA ASP A 13 15.52 0.60 1.64
C ASP A 13 14.44 1.48 1.02
N LEU A 14 14.86 2.38 0.14
CA LEU A 14 13.97 3.30 -0.58
C LEU A 14 13.10 2.60 -1.63
N HIS A 15 13.43 1.37 -2.01
CA HIS A 15 12.61 0.57 -2.92
C HIS A 15 11.46 -0.13 -2.20
N MET A 16 11.43 -0.10 -0.87
CA MET A 16 10.44 -0.80 -0.07
C MET A 16 9.77 0.15 0.91
N LEU A 17 8.47 0.35 0.73
CA LEU A 17 7.70 1.31 1.52
C LEU A 17 6.52 0.62 2.19
N TYR A 18 6.24 1.04 3.42
CA TYR A 18 4.95 0.81 4.07
C TYR A 18 4.13 2.08 4.07
N VAL A 19 2.86 1.95 3.69
CA VAL A 19 1.89 3.04 3.66
C VAL A 19 0.67 2.66 4.49
N ILE A 20 0.19 3.59 5.31
CA ILE A 20 -1.10 3.42 5.97
C ILE A 20 -2.21 3.89 5.04
N PHE A 21 -3.13 2.99 4.70
CA PHE A 21 -4.25 3.24 3.81
C PHE A 21 -5.55 3.13 4.58
N HIS A 22 -6.31 4.22 4.56
CA HIS A 22 -7.65 4.29 5.13
C HIS A 22 -8.67 3.94 4.05
N GLY A 23 -9.62 3.08 4.39
CA GLY A 23 -10.69 2.68 3.49
C GLY A 23 -11.52 3.89 3.03
N PRO A 24 -11.94 3.94 1.76
CA PRO A 24 -12.71 5.05 1.23
C PRO A 24 -14.04 5.23 1.98
N THR A 25 -14.45 6.48 2.21
CA THR A 25 -15.80 6.80 2.69
C THR A 25 -16.84 6.37 1.67
N ASP A 26 -18.07 6.10 2.13
CA ASP A 26 -19.19 5.64 1.32
C ASP A 26 -18.92 4.30 0.59
N SER A 27 -18.07 3.45 1.17
CA SER A 27 -17.74 2.13 0.65
C SER A 27 -17.87 1.05 1.73
N LEU A 28 -17.87 -0.23 1.32
CA LEU A 28 -17.85 -1.37 2.25
C LEU A 28 -16.57 -1.42 3.11
N TYR A 29 -15.56 -0.63 2.76
CA TYR A 29 -14.26 -0.59 3.42
C TYR A 29 -14.11 0.63 4.35
N GLU A 30 -15.12 1.50 4.42
CA GLU A 30 -15.08 2.71 5.24
C GLU A 30 -14.72 2.40 6.70
N GLY A 31 -13.84 3.23 7.28
CA GLY A 31 -13.32 3.05 8.64
C GLY A 31 -12.25 1.95 8.77
N GLY A 32 -12.06 1.11 7.75
CA GLY A 32 -10.99 0.14 7.71
C GLY A 32 -9.61 0.78 7.56
N VAL A 33 -8.59 0.10 8.09
CA VAL A 33 -7.19 0.55 8.02
C VAL A 33 -6.32 -0.62 7.59
N TRP A 34 -5.52 -0.40 6.56
CA TRP A 34 -4.59 -1.40 6.05
C TRP A 34 -3.19 -0.83 5.97
N LYS A 35 -2.22 -1.70 6.28
CA LYS A 35 -0.82 -1.46 5.97
C LYS A 35 -0.54 -2.03 4.59
N ILE A 36 -0.15 -1.17 3.66
CA ILE A 36 0.19 -1.53 2.29
C ILE A 36 1.72 -1.61 2.17
N LYS A 37 2.22 -2.68 1.57
CA LYS A 37 3.62 -2.80 1.12
C LYS A 37 3.70 -2.37 -0.34
N VAL A 38 4.59 -1.42 -0.63
CA VAL A 38 4.92 -0.98 -1.99
C VAL A 38 6.36 -1.37 -2.27
N GLU A 39 6.59 -2.02 -3.40
CA GLU A 39 7.91 -2.43 -3.86
C GLU A 39 8.19 -1.78 -5.22
N LEU A 40 9.22 -0.94 -5.28
CA LEU A 40 9.67 -0.28 -6.48
C LEU A 40 10.66 -1.19 -7.20
N PRO A 41 10.38 -1.61 -8.45
CA PRO A 41 11.37 -2.36 -9.22
C PRO A 41 12.55 -1.45 -9.59
N GLU A 42 13.70 -2.04 -9.88
CA GLU A 42 14.90 -1.32 -10.36
C GLU A 42 14.62 -0.45 -11.60
N ALA A 43 13.71 -0.90 -12.46
CA ALA A 43 13.31 -0.18 -13.67
C ALA A 43 12.23 0.89 -13.44
N TYR A 44 11.86 1.20 -12.20
CA TYR A 44 10.95 2.30 -11.90
C TYR A 44 11.56 3.64 -12.37
N PRO A 45 10.82 4.56 -13.02
CA PRO A 45 9.35 4.57 -13.21
C PRO A 45 8.86 3.91 -14.52
N TYR A 46 9.73 3.26 -15.31
CA TYR A 46 9.35 2.60 -16.55
C TYR A 46 8.60 1.27 -16.34
N LYS A 47 8.78 0.62 -15.18
CA LYS A 47 7.92 -0.47 -14.70
C LYS A 47 7.12 -0.01 -13.48
N SER A 48 5.89 -0.49 -13.38
CA SER A 48 4.98 -0.19 -12.28
C SER A 48 5.49 -0.77 -10.96
N PRO A 49 5.19 -0.12 -9.82
CA PRO A 49 5.43 -0.70 -8.51
C PRO A 49 4.52 -1.92 -8.28
N SER A 50 4.98 -2.85 -7.46
CA SER A 50 4.14 -3.91 -6.90
C SER A 50 3.51 -3.42 -5.60
N VAL A 51 2.22 -3.70 -5.41
CA VAL A 51 1.45 -3.25 -4.24
C VAL A 51 0.73 -4.43 -3.63
N GLY A 52 0.88 -4.61 -2.32
CA GLY A 52 0.24 -5.71 -1.58
C GLY A 52 -0.27 -5.26 -0.22
N PHE A 53 -1.38 -5.86 0.23
CA PHE A 53 -1.92 -5.63 1.57
C PHE A 53 -1.19 -6.53 2.57
N VAL A 54 -0.64 -5.95 3.63
CA VAL A 54 0.08 -6.72 4.67
C VAL A 54 -0.91 -7.44 5.60
N ASN A 55 -2.02 -6.77 5.93
CA ASN A 55 -3.14 -7.38 6.65
C ASN A 55 -4.27 -7.68 5.68
N LYS A 56 -5.04 -8.74 5.98
CA LYS A 56 -6.08 -9.27 5.09
C LYS A 56 -7.09 -8.21 4.66
N ILE A 57 -7.50 -8.28 3.39
CA ILE A 57 -8.63 -7.55 2.82
C ILE A 57 -9.44 -8.53 1.98
N TYR A 58 -10.76 -8.43 2.06
CA TYR A 58 -11.66 -9.18 1.18
C TYR A 58 -12.07 -8.28 0.02
N HIS A 59 -11.43 -8.45 -1.14
CA HIS A 59 -11.74 -7.68 -2.34
C HIS A 59 -11.60 -8.58 -3.57
N PRO A 60 -12.54 -8.56 -4.54
CA PRO A 60 -12.52 -9.49 -5.69
C PRO A 60 -11.25 -9.45 -6.54
N ASN A 61 -10.52 -8.33 -6.51
CA ASN A 61 -9.30 -8.12 -7.28
C ASN A 61 -8.02 -8.20 -6.43
N VAL A 62 -8.12 -8.64 -5.18
CA VAL A 62 -6.96 -8.83 -4.31
C VAL A 62 -6.87 -10.31 -3.97
N ASP A 63 -5.69 -10.88 -4.16
CA ASP A 63 -5.42 -12.26 -3.79
C ASP A 63 -5.42 -12.41 -2.25
N GLU A 64 -5.99 -13.50 -1.74
CA GLU A 64 -6.12 -13.75 -0.29
C GLU A 64 -4.92 -14.51 0.32
N SER A 65 -3.98 -14.97 -0.51
CA SER A 65 -2.87 -15.86 -0.09
C SER A 65 -1.76 -15.20 0.70
#